data_AF-A0A920QV98-F1
#
_entry.id   AF-A0A920QV98-F1
#
_cell.length_a   1.000
_cell.length_b   1.000
_cell.length_c   1.000
_cell.angle_alpha   90.00
_cell.angle_beta   90.00
_cell.angle_gamma   90.00
#
_symmetry.space_group_name_H-M   'P 1'
#
loop_
_entity.id
_entity.type
_entity.pdbx_description
1 polymer ?
#
loop_
_entity_poly.entity_id
_entity_poly.type
_entity_poly.pdbx_seq_one_letter_code
_entity_poly.pdbx_strand_id
1 'polypeptide(L)' 'MKITDIKTYIVGSGSKSVLKIDPESSESYIKNRSYLLVKIETDNGLYGWGESGVSSRETAVQSMVNHFVNGL' A
#
# COMPACT_ATOMS: atom_id res chain seq x y z
N MET A 1 17.43 19.18 -4.81
CA MET A 1 16.67 17.99 -4.42
C MET A 1 15.35 18.02 -5.16
N LYS A 2 15.18 17.13 -6.12
CA LYS A 2 13.96 16.95 -6.91
C LYS A 2 13.51 15.50 -6.79
N ILE A 3 12.19 15.30 -6.70
CA ILE A 3 11.60 13.96 -6.82
C ILE A 3 11.72 13.53 -8.28
N THR A 4 12.24 12.33 -8.50
CA THR A 4 12.45 11.76 -9.85
C THR A 4 11.50 10.62 -10.13
N ASP A 5 11.02 9.94 -9.09
CA ASP A 5 10.18 8.76 -9.24
C ASP A 5 9.28 8.56 -8.02
N ILE A 6 8.04 8.17 -8.27
CA ILE A 6 7.04 7.82 -7.24
C ILE A 6 6.45 6.47 -7.65
N LYS A 7 6.65 5.44 -6.83
CA LYS A 7 6.13 4.09 -7.04
C LYS A 7 5.21 3.68 -5.91
N THR A 8 4.12 3.02 -6.26
CA THR A 8 3.15 2.46 -5.30
C THR A 8 3.20 0.93 -5.31
N TYR A 9 3.05 0.32 -4.15
CA TYR A 9 3.06 -1.13 -3.96
C TYR A 9 1.88 -1.53 -3.09
N ILE A 10 0.97 -2.35 -3.60
CA ILE A 10 -0.06 -2.98 -2.77
C ILE A 10 0.57 -4.18 -2.08
N VAL A 11 0.58 -4.16 -0.75
CA VAL A 11 1.17 -5.19 0.12
C VAL A 11 0.05 -5.78 0.98
N GLY A 12 -0.42 -6.95 0.61
CA GLY A 12 -1.56 -7.61 1.25
C GLY A 12 -1.74 -9.01 0.68
N SER A 13 -2.10 -9.97 1.53
CA SER A 13 -2.06 -11.41 1.25
C SER A 13 -2.95 -11.79 0.07
N GLY A 14 -2.36 -11.90 -1.12
CA GLY A 14 -2.95 -12.60 -2.27
C GLY A 14 -3.01 -14.12 -2.09
N SER A 15 -3.06 -14.64 -0.86
CA SER A 15 -3.24 -16.06 -0.58
C SER A 15 -4.59 -16.30 0.06
N LYS A 16 -5.40 -17.15 -0.58
CA LYS A 16 -6.42 -18.00 0.09
C LYS A 16 -5.76 -18.76 1.25
N SER A 17 -5.47 -18.08 2.34
CA SER A 17 -5.17 -18.70 3.61
C SER A 17 -6.47 -18.66 4.38
N VAL A 18 -7.37 -19.57 4.00
CA VAL A 18 -8.43 -20.06 4.88
C VAL A 18 -7.72 -20.82 6.00
N LEU A 19 -7.05 -20.10 6.89
CA LEU A 19 -6.77 -20.62 8.21
C LEU A 19 -8.07 -20.43 8.98
N LYS A 20 -8.84 -21.53 9.07
CA LYS A 20 -10.00 -21.64 9.96
C LYS A 20 -9.51 -21.33 11.38
N ILE A 21 -9.78 -20.13 11.85
CA ILE A 21 -9.56 -19.75 13.23
C ILE A 21 -10.86 -19.15 13.71
N ASP A 22 -11.27 -19.60 14.89
CA ASP A 22 -12.56 -19.39 15.52
C ASP A 22 -13.06 -17.93 15.42
N PRO A 23 -14.34 -17.75 15.02
CA PRO A 23 -14.95 -16.46 14.71
C PRO A 23 -15.08 -15.48 15.89
N GLU A 24 -14.69 -15.90 17.10
CA GLU A 24 -14.82 -15.12 18.34
C GLU A 24 -13.55 -14.33 18.69
N SER A 25 -12.44 -14.54 17.98
CA SER A 25 -11.17 -13.84 18.26
C SER A 25 -11.04 -12.52 17.48
N SER A 26 -10.94 -11.41 18.24
CA SER A 26 -10.72 -10.04 17.74
C SER A 26 -9.40 -9.83 16.97
N GLU A 27 -8.55 -10.87 16.86
CA GLU A 27 -7.31 -10.86 16.09
C GLU A 27 -7.50 -11.01 14.57
N SER A 28 -8.70 -11.32 14.09
CA SER A 28 -8.96 -11.54 12.65
C SER A 28 -8.79 -10.28 11.79
N TYR A 29 -9.06 -9.09 12.35
CA TYR A 29 -9.00 -7.80 11.65
C TYR A 29 -7.58 -7.30 11.35
N ILE A 30 -6.55 -7.90 11.96
CA ILE A 30 -5.15 -7.55 11.71
C ILE A 30 -4.54 -8.49 10.65
N LYS A 31 -5.04 -9.73 10.53
CA LYS A 31 -4.45 -10.79 9.68
C LYS A 31 -4.74 -10.69 8.18
N ASN A 32 -5.75 -9.93 7.76
CA ASN A 32 -6.10 -9.70 6.34
C ASN A 32 -5.92 -8.25 5.89
N ARG A 33 -4.98 -7.52 6.49
CA ARG A 33 -4.71 -6.15 6.07
C ARG A 33 -3.92 -6.14 4.79
N SER A 34 -4.55 -5.58 3.76
CA SER A 34 -3.84 -5.00 2.64
C SER A 34 -3.41 -3.58 3.03
N TYR A 35 -2.24 -3.20 2.55
CA TYR A 35 -1.58 -1.92 2.73
C TYR A 35 -1.16 -1.40 1.36
N LEU A 36 -1.05 -0.08 1.22
CA LEU A 36 -0.41 0.52 0.06
C LEU A 36 0.86 1.24 0.54
N LEU A 37 2.02 0.76 0.11
CA LEU A 37 3.30 1.43 0.31
C LEU A 37 3.59 2.37 -0.85
N VAL A 38 4.23 3.49 -0.56
CA VAL A 38 4.72 4.46 -1.54
C VAL A 38 6.22 4.61 -1.35
N LYS A 39 6.97 4.50 -2.43
CA LYS A 39 8.40 4.82 -2.49
C LYS A 39 8.60 6.08 -3.31
N ILE A 40 9.41 7.00 -2.79
CA ILE A 40 9.82 8.22 -3.49
C ILE A 40 11.33 8.19 -3.67
N GLU A 41 11.80 8.42 -4.89
CA GLU A 41 13.23 8.56 -5.21
C GLU A 41 13.55 9.99 -5.66
N THR A 42 14.79 10.41 -5.45
CA THR A 42 15.24 11.77 -5.75
C THR A 42 16.51 11.80 -6.58
N ASP A 43 16.77 12.96 -7.19
CA ASP A 43 17.90 13.23 -8.07
C ASP A 43 19.28 13.11 -7.41
N ASN A 44 19.36 13.16 -6.08
CA ASN A 44 20.60 13.00 -5.32
C ASN A 44 20.76 11.61 -4.69
N GLY A 45 19.94 10.63 -5.10
CA GLY A 45 20.03 9.24 -4.64
C GLY A 45 19.37 8.96 -3.30
N LEU A 46 18.73 9.94 -2.66
CA LEU A 46 17.91 9.70 -1.46
C LEU A 46 16.57 9.07 -1.85
N TYR A 47 16.07 8.21 -0.98
CA TYR A 47 14.74 7.62 -1.11
C TYR A 47 14.03 7.57 0.24
N GLY A 48 12.69 7.57 0.19
CA GLY A 48 11.82 7.46 1.36
C GLY A 48 10.66 6.51 1.12
N TRP A 49 10.15 5.94 2.21
CA TRP A 49 8.97 5.07 2.22
C TRP A 49 7.83 5.72 3.01
N GLY A 50 6.61 5.59 2.50
CA GLY A 50 5.37 5.96 3.19
C GLY A 50 4.33 4.84 3.08
N GLU A 51 3.34 4.86 3.97
CA GLU A 51 2.23 3.90 4.00
C GLU A 51 0.90 4.66 3.93
N SER A 52 -0.06 4.12 3.18
CA SER A 52 -1.47 4.50 3.24
C SER A 52 -2.25 3.50 4.09
N GLY A 53 -2.85 3.98 5.19
CA GLY A 53 -3.52 3.16 6.21
C GLY A 53 -4.98 2.80 5.90
N VAL A 54 -5.42 2.80 4.64
CA VAL A 54 -6.81 2.44 4.27
C VAL A 54 -6.91 1.01 3.76
N SER A 55 -7.31 0.10 4.65
CA SER A 55 -7.59 -1.29 4.30
C SER A 55 -8.73 -1.42 3.29
N SER A 56 -8.56 -2.34 2.34
CA SER A 56 -9.51 -2.72 1.27
C SER A 56 -9.77 -1.66 0.19
N ARG A 57 -9.00 -0.56 0.17
CA ARG A 57 -9.15 0.55 -0.81
C ARG A 57 -7.84 0.90 -1.50
N GLU A 58 -6.87 0.00 -1.44
CA GLU A 58 -5.50 0.23 -1.88
C GLU A 58 -5.45 0.56 -3.38
N THR A 59 -6.26 -0.13 -4.20
CA THR A 59 -6.35 0.14 -5.64
C THR A 59 -6.89 1.54 -5.93
N ALA A 60 -7.91 1.99 -5.20
CA ALA A 60 -8.48 3.33 -5.41
C ALA A 60 -7.48 4.42 -5.03
N VAL A 61 -6.75 4.23 -3.93
CA VAL A 61 -5.68 5.17 -3.53
C VAL A 61 -4.52 5.13 -4.52
N GLN A 62 -4.11 3.94 -4.97
CA GLN A 62 -3.09 3.79 -6.00
C GLN A 62 -3.46 4.56 -7.28
N SER A 63 -4.72 4.43 -7.73
CA SER A 63 -5.22 5.18 -8.89
C SER A 63 -5.11 6.70 -8.68
N MET A 64 -5.45 7.20 -7.48
CA MET A 64 -5.34 8.62 -7.19
C MET A 64 -3.88 9.11 -7.15
N VAL A 65 -2.97 8.30 -6.58
CA VAL A 65 -1.53 8.61 -6.61
C VAL A 65 -1.04 8.68 -8.05
N ASN A 66 -1.40 7.70 -8.88
CA ASN A 66 -1.03 7.67 -10.29
C ASN A 66 -1.58 8.88 -11.06
N HIS A 67 -2.79 9.34 -10.73
CA HIS A 67 -3.37 10.56 -11.29
C HIS A 67 -2.53 11.79 -10.94
N PHE A 68 -2.13 11.98 -9.68
CA PHE A 68 -1.27 13.10 -9.28
C PHE A 68 0.15 13.04 -9.85
N VAL A 69 0.72 11.84 -10.01
CA VAL A 69 2.06 11.65 -10.57
C VAL A 69 2.07 11.91 -12.07
N ASN A 70 1.05 11.46 -12.80
CA ASN A 70 1.00 11.49 -14.26
C ASN A 70 0.15 12.64 -14.83
N GLY A 71 -0.57 13.40 -14.00
CA GLY A 71 -1.43 14.51 -14.43
C GLY A 71 -2.66 14.10 -15.25
N LEU A 72 -3.23 12.91 -14.97
CA LEU A 72 -4.49 12.46 -15.58
C LEU A 72 -5.71 13.09 -14.91
#